data_AF-A0AAD9F4P4-F1
#
_entry.id   AF-A0AAD9F4P4-F1
#
_cell.length_a   1.000
_cell.length_b   1.000
_cell.length_c   1.000
_cell.angle_alpha   90.00
_cell.angle_beta   90.00
_cell.angle_gamma   90.00
#
_symmetry.space_group_name_H-M   'P 1'
#
loop_
_entity.id
_entity.type
_entity.pdbx_description
1 polymer ?
#
loop_
_entity_poly.entity_id
_entity_poly.type
_entity_poly.pdbx_seq_one_letter_code
_entity_poly.pdbx_strand_id
1 'polypeptide(L)'
;MSAAGGGGDNERGEEREDVVLGPGPSKKKRLVSYNKQWEEKHSWVKPSWPAITAYFRSLGEACPVVLRKIFSDDDEDKAATVEIYLCFFQNVGVVFDQLVKKLEETNLCITDVYEEIRKFKAKIQQRKDDGFCGFQTRQLMDKLLPAEKAKVKVDFTKFYSTVISYIEKWFNSMNSLLFILRVLGGLTPKNIFEP
;
A
#
# COMPACT_ATOMS: atom_id res chain seq x y z
N MET A 1 -36.33 43.23 -45.86
CA MET A 1 -36.44 42.81 -47.28
C MET A 1 -35.62 41.54 -47.45
N SER A 2 -36.23 40.53 -48.07
CA SER A 2 -35.74 39.32 -48.78
C SER A 2 -34.23 39.02 -48.86
N ALA A 3 -33.73 37.81 -49.10
CA ALA A 3 -34.16 36.40 -49.10
C ALA A 3 -32.94 35.58 -49.63
N ALA A 4 -32.99 34.25 -49.48
CA ALA A 4 -32.24 33.22 -50.23
C ALA A 4 -30.73 33.08 -49.94
N GLY A 5 -30.08 31.92 -49.99
CA GLY A 5 -30.46 30.59 -50.47
C GLY A 5 -29.29 29.94 -51.25
N GLY A 6 -29.11 28.61 -51.15
CA GLY A 6 -28.21 27.78 -51.97
C GLY A 6 -26.77 27.72 -51.46
N GLY A 7 -26.09 26.58 -51.32
CA GLY A 7 -26.13 25.34 -52.10
C GLY A 7 -24.74 25.17 -52.73
N GLY A 8 -24.01 24.12 -52.38
CA GLY A 8 -22.66 23.88 -52.90
C GLY A 8 -22.05 22.60 -52.37
N ASP A 9 -22.24 21.53 -53.14
CA ASP A 9 -21.58 20.24 -53.02
C ASP A 9 -20.05 20.38 -53.03
N ASN A 10 -19.36 19.61 -52.19
CA ASN A 10 -18.00 19.19 -52.50
C ASN A 10 -17.77 17.78 -51.94
N GLU A 11 -17.78 16.81 -52.87
CA GLU A 11 -17.27 15.47 -52.64
C GLU A 11 -15.78 15.54 -52.29
N ARG A 12 -15.42 15.01 -51.12
CA ARG A 12 -14.05 14.53 -50.90
C ARG A 12 -14.16 13.24 -50.10
N GLY A 13 -13.93 12.13 -50.81
CA GLY A 13 -13.76 10.81 -50.22
C GLY A 13 -12.63 10.85 -49.20
N GLU A 14 -12.94 10.41 -47.99
CA GLU A 14 -11.96 10.11 -46.97
C GLU A 14 -12.24 8.67 -46.55
N GLU A 15 -11.34 7.79 -46.97
CA GLU A 15 -11.33 6.37 -46.62
C GLU A 15 -11.38 6.25 -45.09
N ARG A 16 -12.40 5.54 -44.59
CA ARG A 16 -12.46 5.15 -43.19
C ARG A 16 -11.41 4.07 -42.95
N GLU A 17 -10.26 4.46 -42.41
CA GLU A 17 -9.40 3.52 -41.70
C GLU A 17 -10.15 3.05 -40.46
N ASP A 18 -10.63 1.81 -40.48
CA ASP A 18 -11.09 1.09 -39.30
C ASP A 18 -9.90 0.93 -38.34
N VAL A 19 -9.77 1.87 -37.40
CA VAL A 19 -8.88 1.72 -36.25
C VAL A 19 -9.38 0.54 -35.43
N VAL A 20 -8.77 -0.63 -35.65
CA VAL A 20 -8.91 -1.79 -34.78
C VAL A 20 -8.42 -1.39 -33.39
N LEU A 21 -9.36 -1.02 -32.53
CA LEU A 21 -9.11 -0.81 -31.10
C LEU A 21 -8.66 -2.15 -30.52
N GLY A 22 -7.33 -2.30 -30.38
CA GLY A 22 -6.73 -3.41 -29.66
C GLY A 22 -7.34 -3.54 -28.26
N PRO A 23 -7.33 -4.75 -27.67
CA PRO A 23 -7.95 -4.99 -26.38
C PRO A 23 -7.41 -4.01 -25.35
N GLY A 24 -8.30 -3.16 -24.83
CA GLY A 24 -7.98 -2.18 -23.80
C GLY A 24 -7.35 -2.85 -22.58
N PRO A 25 -6.54 -2.12 -21.80
CA PRO A 25 -5.76 -2.70 -20.72
C PRO A 25 -6.66 -3.47 -19.75
N SER A 26 -6.44 -4.78 -19.67
CA SER A 26 -7.11 -5.68 -18.74
C SER A 26 -7.09 -5.06 -17.34
N LYS A 27 -8.27 -4.72 -16.80
CA LYS A 27 -8.42 -4.14 -15.47
C LYS A 27 -7.80 -5.10 -14.45
N LYS A 28 -6.58 -4.79 -13.97
CA LYS A 28 -5.90 -5.55 -12.93
C LYS A 28 -6.85 -5.66 -11.72
N LYS A 29 -7.20 -6.89 -11.31
CA LYS A 29 -7.98 -7.11 -10.07
C LYS A 29 -7.22 -6.45 -8.92
N ARG A 30 -7.84 -5.49 -8.25
CA ARG A 30 -7.27 -4.86 -7.05
C ARG A 30 -7.17 -5.92 -5.95
N LEU A 31 -5.97 -6.16 -5.42
CA LEU A 31 -5.78 -7.04 -4.26
C LEU A 31 -6.10 -6.32 -2.95
N VAL A 32 -6.24 -5.00 -2.99
CA VAL A 32 -6.50 -4.14 -1.85
C VAL A 32 -7.82 -3.41 -2.06
N SER A 33 -8.84 -3.79 -1.27
CA SER A 33 -10.04 -2.99 -1.03
C SER A 33 -9.97 -2.43 0.38
N TYR A 34 -10.34 -1.16 0.54
CA TYR A 34 -10.53 -0.56 1.85
C TYR A 34 -11.69 -1.29 2.57
N ASN A 35 -11.46 -1.74 3.81
CA ASN A 35 -12.49 -2.37 4.64
C ASN A 35 -12.83 -1.42 5.80
N LYS A 36 -14.09 -0.96 5.83
CA LYS A 36 -14.62 0.00 6.82
C LYS A 36 -14.58 -0.54 8.26
N GLN A 37 -14.71 -1.86 8.45
CA GLN A 37 -14.62 -2.50 9.78
C GLN A 37 -13.24 -2.31 10.43
N TRP A 38 -12.21 -1.96 9.65
CA TRP A 38 -10.88 -1.66 10.19
C TRP A 38 -10.83 -0.36 10.99
N GLU A 39 -11.72 0.60 10.70
CA GLU A 39 -11.83 1.82 11.51
C GLU A 39 -12.45 1.54 12.87
N GLU A 40 -13.52 0.75 12.92
CA GLU A 40 -14.21 0.43 14.16
C GLU A 40 -13.34 -0.39 15.12
N LYS A 41 -12.56 -1.33 14.60
CA LYS A 41 -11.73 -2.23 15.43
C LYS A 41 -10.39 -1.61 15.86
N HIS A 42 -9.91 -0.55 15.19
CA HIS A 42 -8.57 0.02 15.45
C HIS A 42 -8.53 1.55 15.50
N SER A 43 -9.65 2.20 15.87
CA SER A 43 -9.75 3.63 16.17
C SER A 43 -9.08 4.02 17.51
N TRP A 44 -8.18 3.21 18.07
CA TRP A 44 -7.58 3.48 19.39
C TRP A 44 -6.63 4.67 19.37
N VAL A 45 -6.09 5.08 18.21
CA VAL A 45 -5.09 6.14 18.14
C VAL A 45 -5.61 7.45 18.73
N LYS A 46 -6.82 7.90 18.38
CA LYS A 46 -7.41 9.14 18.91
C LYS A 46 -7.71 9.07 20.42
N PRO A 47 -8.43 8.06 20.93
CA PRO A 47 -8.69 7.91 22.37
C PRO A 47 -7.42 7.70 23.20
N SER A 48 -6.42 7.00 22.64
CA SER A 48 -5.17 6.70 23.34
C SER A 48 -4.12 7.80 23.17
N TRP A 49 -4.32 8.78 22.27
CA TRP A 49 -3.36 9.84 22.02
C TRP A 49 -2.95 10.61 23.29
N PRO A 50 -3.88 11.02 24.18
CA PRO A 50 -3.51 11.64 25.45
C PRO A 50 -2.64 10.73 26.34
N ALA A 51 -2.98 9.44 26.41
CA ALA A 51 -2.25 8.47 27.24
C ALA A 51 -0.85 8.18 26.70
N ILE A 52 -0.71 8.02 25.38
CA ILE A 52 0.58 7.79 24.69
C ILE A 52 1.49 9.01 24.89
N THR A 53 0.93 10.20 24.70
CA THR A 53 1.63 11.46 24.86
C THR A 53 2.07 11.65 26.31
N ALA A 54 1.19 11.40 27.29
CA ALA A 54 1.51 11.45 28.71
C ALA A 54 2.61 10.46 29.10
N TYR A 55 2.56 9.22 28.58
CA TYR A 55 3.58 8.21 28.83
C TYR A 55 4.96 8.66 28.34
N PHE A 56 5.09 9.04 27.07
CA PHE A 56 6.39 9.45 26.51
C PHE A 56 6.93 10.74 27.14
N ARG A 57 6.06 11.60 27.68
CA ARG A 57 6.45 12.76 28.50
C ARG A 57 6.95 12.36 29.88
N SER A 58 6.26 11.41 30.55
CA SER A 58 6.66 10.94 31.89
C SER A 58 8.05 10.31 31.93
N LEU A 59 8.53 9.80 30.79
CA LEU A 59 9.86 9.23 30.66
C LEU A 59 10.99 10.27 30.78
N GLY A 60 10.70 11.58 30.63
CA GLY A 60 11.68 12.64 30.79
C GLY A 60 12.97 12.38 30.00
N GLU A 61 14.11 12.38 30.69
CA GLU A 61 15.42 12.10 30.09
C GLU A 61 15.61 10.68 29.53
N ALA A 62 14.79 9.71 29.94
CA ALA A 62 14.83 8.35 29.42
C ALA A 62 14.10 8.19 28.07
N CYS A 63 13.31 9.18 27.65
CA CYS A 63 12.63 9.16 26.36
C CYS A 63 13.62 9.40 25.22
N PRO A 64 13.67 8.57 24.16
CA PRO A 64 14.51 8.82 23.00
C PRO A 64 14.30 10.24 22.45
N VAL A 65 15.39 10.98 22.20
CA VAL A 65 15.35 12.42 21.84
C VAL A 65 14.38 12.71 20.69
N VAL A 66 14.34 11.82 19.70
CA VAL A 66 13.43 11.92 18.54
C VAL A 66 11.97 11.85 18.97
N LEU A 67 11.60 10.90 19.84
CA LEU A 67 10.25 10.74 20.36
C LEU A 67 9.87 11.90 21.30
N ARG A 68 10.82 12.34 22.13
CA ARG A 68 10.61 13.48 23.02
C ARG A 68 10.20 14.73 22.25
N LYS A 69 10.90 15.01 21.14
CA LYS A 69 10.60 16.13 20.22
C LYS A 69 9.25 15.99 19.50
N ILE A 70 8.80 14.76 19.27
CA ILE A 70 7.53 14.42 18.63
C ILE A 70 6.34 14.66 19.57
N PHE A 71 6.53 14.45 20.89
CA PHE A 71 5.48 14.55 21.90
C PHE A 71 5.52 15.84 22.74
N SER A 72 6.42 16.79 22.46
CA SER A 72 6.44 18.12 23.10
C SER A 72 5.21 18.95 22.73
N ASP A 73 4.73 19.80 23.66
CA ASP A 73 3.55 20.68 23.47
C ASP A 73 3.83 21.90 22.56
N ASP A 74 5.07 22.07 22.08
CA ASP A 74 5.51 23.33 21.46
C ASP A 74 4.94 23.60 20.05
N ASP A 75 4.13 22.69 19.48
CA ASP A 75 3.70 22.79 18.08
C ASP A 75 2.47 21.91 17.75
N GLU A 76 1.27 22.51 17.68
CA GLU A 76 0.03 21.81 17.29
C GLU A 76 0.14 21.17 15.88
N ASP A 77 0.86 21.81 14.96
CA ASP A 77 1.05 21.29 13.60
C ASP A 77 1.92 20.02 13.60
N LYS A 78 2.84 19.89 14.57
CA LYS A 78 3.56 18.63 14.79
C LYS A 78 2.64 17.55 15.33
N ALA A 79 1.76 17.85 16.28
CA ALA A 79 0.82 16.86 16.81
C ALA A 79 -0.08 16.29 15.70
N ALA A 80 -0.60 17.14 14.83
CA ALA A 80 -1.38 16.73 13.65
C ALA A 80 -0.55 15.86 12.68
N THR A 81 0.71 16.24 12.45
CA THR A 81 1.64 15.45 11.62
C THR A 81 1.86 14.07 12.22
N VAL A 82 2.09 13.96 13.53
CA VAL A 82 2.35 12.66 14.19
C VAL A 82 1.10 11.77 14.16
N GLU A 83 -0.09 12.35 14.37
CA GLU A 83 -1.36 11.63 14.21
C GLU A 83 -1.48 11.01 12.81
N ILE A 84 -1.09 11.75 11.76
CA ILE A 84 -1.07 11.25 10.38
C ILE A 84 -0.15 10.03 10.23
N TYR A 85 1.07 10.06 10.78
CA TYR A 85 1.97 8.90 10.72
C TYR A 85 1.43 7.72 11.51
N LEU A 86 0.82 7.93 12.68
CA LEU A 86 0.24 6.84 13.46
C LEU A 86 -0.97 6.20 12.75
N CYS A 87 -1.85 7.00 12.15
CA CYS A 87 -2.96 6.49 11.34
C CYS A 87 -2.44 5.67 10.14
N PHE A 88 -1.36 6.12 9.50
CA PHE A 88 -0.69 5.37 8.44
C PHE A 88 -0.13 4.04 8.97
N PHE A 89 0.62 4.05 10.07
CA PHE A 89 1.18 2.83 10.66
C PHE A 89 0.10 1.85 11.11
N GLN A 90 -1.02 2.35 11.63
CA GLN A 90 -2.17 1.52 11.96
C GLN A 90 -2.73 0.82 10.71
N ASN A 91 -2.89 1.56 9.61
CA ASN A 91 -3.41 1.02 8.35
C ASN A 91 -2.48 -0.05 7.74
N VAL A 92 -1.18 0.18 7.83
CA VAL A 92 -0.15 -0.76 7.34
C VAL A 92 -0.02 -1.96 8.29
N GLY A 93 -0.06 -1.71 9.59
CA GLY A 93 0.09 -2.71 10.65
C GLY A 93 -0.91 -3.86 10.53
N VAL A 94 -2.13 -3.60 10.07
CA VAL A 94 -3.12 -4.65 9.77
C VAL A 94 -2.60 -5.67 8.75
N VAL A 95 -1.81 -5.25 7.77
CA VAL A 95 -1.24 -6.18 6.77
C VAL A 95 -0.12 -7.01 7.38
N PHE A 96 0.68 -6.41 8.26
CA PHE A 96 1.72 -7.13 9.00
C PHE A 96 1.11 -8.14 9.96
N ASP A 97 0.10 -7.75 10.73
CA ASP A 97 -0.63 -8.63 11.65
C ASP A 97 -1.26 -9.82 10.92
N GLN A 98 -1.84 -9.61 9.73
CA GLN A 98 -2.33 -10.70 8.88
C GLN A 98 -1.21 -11.67 8.48
N LEU A 99 -0.03 -11.16 8.11
CA LEU A 99 1.11 -12.00 7.78
C LEU A 99 1.59 -12.78 9.00
N VAL A 100 1.79 -12.11 10.13
CA VAL A 100 2.28 -12.73 11.37
C VAL A 100 1.34 -13.85 11.81
N LYS A 101 0.03 -13.59 11.88
CA LYS A 101 -0.96 -14.61 12.23
C LYS A 101 -0.95 -15.82 11.30
N LYS A 102 -0.68 -15.60 10.00
CA LYS A 102 -0.49 -16.69 9.05
C LYS A 102 0.78 -17.47 9.35
N LEU A 103 1.90 -16.79 9.53
CA LEU A 103 3.19 -17.42 9.81
C LEU A 103 3.24 -18.17 11.15
N GLU A 104 2.37 -17.82 12.11
CA GLU A 104 2.22 -18.50 13.40
C GLU A 104 1.36 -19.78 13.33
N GLU A 105 0.77 -20.11 12.18
CA GLU A 105 0.02 -21.36 11.99
C GLU A 105 0.97 -22.57 12.13
N THR A 106 0.59 -23.56 12.95
CA THR A 106 1.46 -24.69 13.34
C THR A 106 1.78 -25.68 12.22
N ASN A 107 1.10 -25.60 11.08
CA ASN A 107 1.21 -26.58 9.99
C ASN A 107 1.66 -25.94 8.67
N LEU A 108 2.60 -25.00 8.71
CA LEU A 108 3.17 -24.41 7.50
C LEU A 108 4.41 -25.16 7.05
N CYS A 109 4.45 -25.53 5.77
CA CYS A 109 5.69 -25.94 5.13
C CYS A 109 6.42 -24.74 4.51
N ILE A 110 7.67 -24.94 4.11
CA ILE A 110 8.53 -23.87 3.58
C ILE A 110 7.93 -23.19 2.33
N THR A 111 7.17 -23.92 1.51
CA THR A 111 6.49 -23.35 0.34
C THR A 111 5.30 -22.49 0.74
N ASP A 112 4.60 -22.81 1.82
CA ASP A 112 3.49 -21.99 2.32
C ASP A 112 4.01 -20.66 2.88
N VAL A 113 5.09 -20.72 3.66
CA VAL A 113 5.79 -19.52 4.16
C VAL A 113 6.20 -18.61 3.00
N TYR A 114 6.78 -19.19 1.94
CA TYR A 114 7.18 -18.42 0.77
C TYR A 114 5.99 -17.76 0.07
N GLU A 115 4.90 -18.50 -0.15
CA GLU A 115 3.71 -17.95 -0.80
C GLU A 115 3.04 -16.84 0.04
N GLU A 116 2.98 -16.98 1.37
CA GLU A 116 2.43 -15.91 2.23
C GLU A 116 3.27 -14.64 2.20
N ILE A 117 4.60 -14.76 2.19
CA ILE A 117 5.51 -13.61 2.10
C ILE A 117 5.46 -12.97 0.71
N ARG A 118 5.32 -13.78 -0.35
CA ARG A 118 5.10 -13.29 -1.71
C ARG A 118 3.79 -12.50 -1.83
N LYS A 119 2.69 -13.02 -1.27
CA LYS A 119 1.39 -12.32 -1.21
C LYS A 119 1.49 -11.02 -0.41
N PHE A 120 2.19 -11.05 0.72
CA PHE A 120 2.45 -9.86 1.53
C PHE A 120 3.23 -8.79 0.74
N LYS A 121 4.34 -9.17 0.11
CA LYS A 121 5.12 -8.27 -0.76
C LYS A 121 4.25 -7.65 -1.85
N ALA A 122 3.43 -8.46 -2.53
CA ALA A 122 2.53 -7.98 -3.58
C ALA A 122 1.51 -6.95 -3.05
N LYS A 123 0.94 -7.18 -1.85
CA LYS A 123 0.05 -6.20 -1.19
C LYS A 123 0.77 -4.90 -0.85
N ILE A 124 2.00 -4.96 -0.31
CA ILE A 124 2.80 -3.77 0.02
C ILE A 124 3.19 -3.00 -1.25
N GLN A 125 3.63 -3.70 -2.30
CA GLN A 125 3.95 -3.10 -3.60
C GLN A 125 2.72 -2.40 -4.20
N GLN A 126 1.56 -3.05 -4.22
CA GLN A 126 0.35 -2.42 -4.73
C GLN A 126 0.01 -1.16 -3.93
N ARG A 127 0.11 -1.19 -2.58
CA ARG A 127 -0.14 0.00 -1.76
C ARG A 127 0.81 1.15 -2.06
N LYS A 128 2.08 0.84 -2.35
CA LYS A 128 3.06 1.83 -2.82
C LYS A 128 2.63 2.43 -4.16
N ASP A 129 2.33 1.59 -5.15
CA ASP A 129 1.99 2.01 -6.51
C ASP A 129 0.69 2.84 -6.54
N ASP A 130 -0.29 2.47 -5.70
CA ASP A 130 -1.57 3.17 -5.55
C ASP A 130 -1.47 4.44 -4.67
N GLY A 131 -0.30 4.72 -4.05
CA GLY A 131 -0.14 5.80 -3.08
C GLY A 131 -1.10 5.67 -1.89
N PHE A 132 -1.37 4.44 -1.47
CA PHE A 132 -2.38 4.11 -0.47
C PHE A 132 -1.88 4.39 0.95
N CYS A 133 -2.62 5.21 1.70
CA CYS A 133 -2.31 5.54 3.11
C CYS A 133 -3.48 5.28 4.09
N GLY A 134 -4.63 4.79 3.60
CA GLY A 134 -5.85 4.63 4.38
C GLY A 134 -6.75 5.88 4.37
N PHE A 135 -8.03 5.69 4.70
CA PHE A 135 -9.05 6.76 4.63
C PHE A 135 -8.82 7.84 5.68
N GLN A 136 -8.72 7.47 6.96
CA GLN A 136 -8.46 8.42 8.06
C GLN A 136 -7.19 9.24 7.83
N THR A 137 -6.09 8.57 7.45
CA THR A 137 -4.83 9.23 7.09
C THR A 137 -5.03 10.24 5.97
N ARG A 138 -5.77 9.86 4.91
CA ARG A 138 -6.06 10.75 3.78
C ARG A 138 -6.87 11.97 4.22
N GLN A 139 -7.90 11.79 5.04
CA GLN A 139 -8.70 12.89 5.58
C GLN A 139 -7.86 13.87 6.41
N LEU A 140 -6.92 13.37 7.22
CA LEU A 140 -6.02 14.23 7.99
C LEU A 140 -5.01 14.94 7.07
N MET A 141 -4.46 14.25 6.07
CA MET A 141 -3.55 14.84 5.09
C MET A 141 -4.20 15.90 4.20
N ASP A 142 -5.52 15.88 4.02
CA ASP A 142 -6.25 16.90 3.25
C ASP A 142 -6.33 18.25 3.99
N LYS A 143 -5.99 18.29 5.28
CA LYS A 143 -5.89 19.51 6.09
C LYS A 143 -4.51 20.17 6.08
N LEU A 144 -3.49 19.45 5.59
CA LEU A 144 -2.10 19.95 5.54
C LEU A 144 -1.88 20.92 4.38
N LEU A 145 -0.85 21.76 4.51
CA LEU A 145 -0.37 22.58 3.40
C LEU A 145 0.20 21.68 2.28
N PRO A 146 0.16 22.13 1.01
CA PRO A 146 0.63 21.31 -0.13
C PRO A 146 2.07 20.78 0.01
N ALA A 147 2.98 21.61 0.56
CA ALA A 147 4.38 21.25 0.75
C ALA A 147 4.55 20.13 1.80
N GLU A 148 3.81 20.19 2.90
CA GLU A 148 3.85 19.20 3.97
C GLU A 148 3.22 17.89 3.51
N LYS A 149 2.08 17.97 2.81
CA LYS A 149 1.44 16.82 2.19
C LYS A 149 2.36 16.09 1.21
N ALA A 150 3.14 16.84 0.41
CA ALA A 150 4.13 16.25 -0.48
C ALA A 150 5.24 15.52 0.29
N LYS A 151 5.76 16.12 1.36
CA LYS A 151 6.75 15.50 2.25
C LYS A 151 6.24 14.19 2.86
N VAL A 152 5.04 14.19 3.43
CA VAL A 152 4.43 12.99 4.03
C VAL A 152 4.25 11.87 3.01
N LYS A 153 3.82 12.18 1.77
CA LYS A 153 3.72 11.19 0.69
C LYS A 153 5.07 10.57 0.33
N VAL A 154 6.14 11.37 0.30
CA VAL A 154 7.50 10.88 0.06
C VAL A 154 7.91 9.91 1.16
N ASP A 155 7.65 10.26 2.43
CA ASP A 155 7.99 9.41 3.56
C ASP A 155 7.22 8.07 3.55
N PHE A 156 5.93 8.08 3.22
CA PHE A 156 5.13 6.84 3.07
C PHE A 156 5.64 5.97 1.93
N THR A 157 5.98 6.57 0.79
CA THR A 157 6.55 5.85 -0.35
C THR A 157 7.91 5.25 0.00
N LYS A 158 8.73 5.98 0.75
CA LYS A 158 10.02 5.51 1.25
C LYS A 158 9.85 4.34 2.21
N PHE A 159 8.89 4.43 3.15
CA PHE A 159 8.56 3.33 4.06
C PHE A 159 8.24 2.04 3.28
N TYR A 160 7.31 2.10 2.32
CA TYR A 160 6.97 0.91 1.54
C TYR A 160 8.17 0.36 0.77
N SER A 161 8.98 1.23 0.18
CA SER A 161 10.19 0.83 -0.54
C SER A 161 11.17 0.11 0.39
N THR A 162 11.37 0.61 1.61
CA THR A 162 12.22 -0.04 2.61
C THR A 162 11.71 -1.44 2.98
N VAL A 163 10.41 -1.60 3.20
CA VAL A 163 9.81 -2.93 3.48
C VAL A 163 10.04 -3.89 2.32
N ILE A 164 9.80 -3.44 1.07
CA ILE A 164 9.99 -4.25 -0.14
C ILE A 164 11.46 -4.67 -0.28
N SER A 165 12.40 -3.72 -0.15
CA SER A 165 13.84 -4.03 -0.23
C SER A 165 14.29 -4.98 0.88
N TYR A 166 13.72 -4.88 2.09
CA TYR A 166 13.98 -5.83 3.15
C TYR A 166 13.53 -7.24 2.77
N ILE A 167 12.29 -7.39 2.28
CA ILE A 167 11.78 -8.70 1.83
C ILE A 167 12.67 -9.25 0.70
N GLU A 168 13.02 -8.43 -0.29
CA GLU A 168 13.86 -8.86 -1.41
C GLU A 168 15.24 -9.31 -0.96
N LYS A 169 15.86 -8.59 -0.02
CA LYS A 169 17.17 -8.94 0.52
C LYS A 169 17.17 -10.32 1.17
N TRP A 170 16.15 -10.64 1.96
CA TRP A 170 16.14 -11.85 2.78
C TRP A 170 15.46 -13.05 2.09
N PHE A 171 14.45 -12.81 1.25
CA PHE A 171 13.64 -13.88 0.63
C PHE A 171 14.00 -14.22 -0.81
N ASN A 172 14.70 -13.35 -1.55
CA ASN A 172 15.25 -13.76 -2.85
C ASN A 172 16.35 -14.83 -2.69
N SER A 173 17.06 -14.84 -1.56
CA SER A 173 18.01 -15.90 -1.24
C SER A 173 17.31 -17.25 -1.00
N MET A 174 16.10 -17.26 -0.43
CA MET A 174 15.28 -18.48 -0.27
C MET A 174 14.71 -18.97 -1.61
N ASN A 175 14.46 -18.08 -2.58
CA ASN A 175 14.07 -18.47 -3.93
C ASN A 175 15.12 -19.36 -4.61
N SER A 176 16.41 -19.08 -4.40
CA SER A 176 17.49 -19.93 -4.91
C SER A 176 17.39 -21.34 -4.32
N LEU A 177 17.14 -21.44 -3.01
CA LEU A 177 17.03 -22.73 -2.32
C LEU A 177 15.74 -23.49 -2.68
N LEU A 178 14.61 -22.80 -2.82
CA LEU A 178 13.35 -23.39 -3.30
C LEU A 178 13.44 -23.82 -4.76
N PHE A 179 14.14 -23.07 -5.61
CA PHE A 179 14.42 -23.47 -6.99
C PHE A 179 15.25 -24.75 -7.00
N ILE A 180 16.31 -24.83 -6.18
CA ILE A 180 17.13 -26.04 -6.03
C ILE A 180 16.27 -27.21 -5.53
N LEU A 181 15.46 -27.03 -4.48
CA LEU A 181 14.58 -28.09 -3.96
C LEU A 181 13.52 -28.51 -4.98
N ARG A 182 12.98 -27.59 -5.77
CA ARG A 182 12.02 -27.88 -6.84
C ARG A 182 12.67 -28.67 -7.98
N VAL A 183 13.92 -28.36 -8.31
CA VAL A 183 14.72 -29.10 -9.31
C VAL A 183 15.06 -30.50 -8.79
N LEU A 184 15.43 -30.63 -7.51
CA LEU A 184 15.74 -31.91 -6.87
C LEU A 184 14.50 -32.80 -6.65
N GLY A 185 13.32 -32.21 -6.47
CA GLY A 185 12.06 -32.92 -6.24
C GLY A 185 11.35 -33.43 -7.49
N GLY A 186 11.85 -33.19 -8.71
CA GLY A 186 11.30 -33.75 -9.95
C GLY A 186 9.86 -33.35 -10.32
N LEU A 187 9.26 -32.38 -9.63
CA LEU A 187 7.87 -31.97 -9.87
C LEU A 187 7.79 -30.99 -11.05
N THR A 188 7.64 -31.56 -12.25
CA THR A 188 7.09 -30.81 -13.38
C THR A 188 5.55 -30.75 -13.27
N PRO A 189 4.88 -29.70 -13.79
CA PRO A 189 3.43 -29.50 -13.64
C PRO A 189 2.53 -30.58 -14.31
N LYS A 190 3.08 -31.66 -14.84
CA LYS A 190 2.36 -32.62 -15.68
C LYS A 190 1.79 -33.85 -14.95
N ASN A 191 2.11 -34.07 -13.67
CA ASN A 191 1.69 -35.31 -12.96
C ASN A 191 0.85 -35.07 -11.69
N ILE A 192 0.00 -34.03 -11.64
CA ILE A 192 -0.83 -33.76 -10.44
C ILE A 192 -2.29 -34.24 -10.60
N PHE A 193 -2.76 -34.56 -11.81
CA PHE A 193 -4.09 -35.16 -11.97
C PHE A 193 -4.09 -36.07 -13.20
N GLU A 194 -3.87 -37.37 -13.00
CA GLU A 194 -4.82 -38.41 -13.41
C GLU A 194 -4.65 -39.59 -12.43
N PRO A 195 -5.76 -40.25 -12.01
CA PRO A 195 -5.74 -41.35 -11.05
C PRO A 195 -5.01 -42.60 -11.57
#